data_AF-A0A8T2H990-F1
#
_entry.id   AF-A0A8T2H990-F1
#
_cell.length_a   1.000
_cell.length_b   1.000
_cell.length_c   1.000
_cell.angle_alpha   90.00
_cell.angle_beta   90.00
_cell.angle_gamma   90.00
#
_symmetry.space_group_name_H-M   'P 1'
#
loop_
_entity.id
_entity.type
_entity.pdbx_description
1 polymer ?
#
loop_
_entity_poly.entity_id
_entity_poly.type
_entity_poly.pdbx_seq_one_letter_code
_entity_poly.pdbx_strand_id
1 'polypeptide(L)'
;MFQATSTGAQIMHAAFPRSWRRGHVLPLRSAKIFKPLACLELRGSTGIGGFHEIELKVRDYELDQFGVVNNAVYANYCQHGRHEFMDSIGINCNEVSRSGGALAIPELTIKFLAPLRSGCRFVVKTRISGISLVRIYFEQFIFKLPNQEPILEAKGTAVWLDNKYRPTRVPSHVRSYFGHFQCQHLVD
;
A
#
# COMPACT_ATOMS: atom_id res chain seq x y z
N MET A 1 -17.70 5.99 -50.01
CA MET A 1 -17.00 4.95 -50.78
C MET A 1 -15.53 5.37 -50.86
N PHE A 2 -14.71 4.98 -49.89
CA PHE A 2 -13.28 5.35 -49.82
C PHE A 2 -12.45 4.11 -50.14
N GLN A 3 -11.65 4.18 -51.19
CA GLN A 3 -10.73 3.11 -51.61
C GLN A 3 -9.48 3.13 -50.71
N ALA A 4 -9.11 1.96 -50.18
CA ALA A 4 -7.86 1.74 -49.48
C ALA A 4 -6.78 1.26 -50.46
N THR A 5 -5.66 1.97 -50.54
CA THR A 5 -4.46 1.52 -51.25
C THR A 5 -3.59 0.73 -50.27
N SER A 6 -3.44 -0.58 -50.52
CA SER A 6 -2.56 -1.45 -49.76
C SER A 6 -1.10 -1.24 -50.20
N THR A 7 -0.29 -0.63 -49.35
CA THR A 7 1.17 -0.63 -49.52
C THR A 7 1.74 -1.73 -48.64
N GLY A 8 2.32 -2.76 -49.25
CA GLY A 8 2.88 -3.92 -48.56
C GLY A 8 4.09 -3.54 -47.71
N ALA A 9 4.00 -3.74 -46.40
CA ALA A 9 5.14 -3.63 -45.48
C ALA A 9 5.91 -4.95 -45.48
N GLN A 10 7.20 -4.89 -45.84
CA GLN A 10 8.12 -6.02 -45.75
C GLN A 10 8.38 -6.38 -44.27
N ILE A 11 8.23 -7.66 -43.95
CA ILE A 11 8.53 -8.22 -42.63
C ILE A 11 10.05 -8.29 -42.48
N MET A 12 10.63 -7.41 -41.67
CA MET A 12 12.01 -7.56 -41.22
C MET A 12 12.07 -8.63 -40.13
N HIS A 13 12.65 -9.79 -40.46
CA HIS A 13 13.01 -10.79 -39.46
C HIS A 13 14.20 -10.27 -38.62
N ALA A 14 13.92 -9.89 -37.37
CA ALA A 14 14.97 -9.63 -36.39
C ALA A 14 15.66 -10.95 -36.03
N ALA A 15 16.88 -11.16 -36.55
CA ALA A 15 17.72 -12.29 -36.18
C ALA A 15 18.36 -12.04 -34.81
N PHE A 16 17.87 -12.73 -33.78
CA PHE A 16 18.47 -12.70 -32.45
C PHE A 16 19.81 -13.47 -32.43
N PRO A 17 20.87 -12.93 -31.79
CA PRO A 17 22.17 -13.60 -31.69
C PRO A 17 22.09 -14.92 -30.89
N ARG A 18 22.73 -15.97 -31.42
CA ARG A 18 22.72 -17.36 -30.92
C ARG A 18 23.38 -17.59 -29.54
N SER A 19 23.84 -16.55 -28.83
CA SER A 19 24.57 -16.68 -27.56
C SER A 19 23.69 -16.80 -26.31
N TRP A 20 22.37 -16.71 -26.42
CA TRP A 20 21.43 -16.78 -25.29
C TRP A 20 20.95 -18.19 -24.92
N ARG A 21 21.58 -19.24 -25.45
CA ARG A 21 21.33 -20.64 -25.03
C ARG A 21 22.32 -21.11 -23.94
N ARG A 22 22.30 -20.47 -22.77
CA ARG A 22 22.79 -21.10 -21.54
C ARG A 22 21.76 -20.89 -20.45
N GLY A 23 20.95 -21.93 -20.23
CA GLY A 23 20.10 -22.02 -19.05
C GLY A 23 20.99 -22.24 -17.83
N HIS A 24 21.28 -21.17 -17.10
CA HIS A 24 21.65 -21.31 -15.69
C HIS A 24 20.36 -21.54 -14.90
N VAL A 25 20.07 -22.82 -14.65
CA VAL A 25 19.03 -23.22 -13.68
C VAL A 25 19.58 -22.86 -12.30
N LEU A 26 19.15 -21.71 -11.78
CA LEU A 26 19.33 -21.40 -10.36
C LEU A 26 18.42 -22.33 -9.55
N PRO A 27 18.92 -22.99 -8.49
CA PRO A 27 18.09 -23.88 -7.68
C PRO A 27 16.97 -23.07 -7.04
N LEU A 28 15.72 -23.43 -7.35
CA LEU A 28 14.53 -22.94 -6.67
C LEU A 28 14.63 -23.33 -5.19
N ARG A 29 15.02 -22.37 -4.36
CA ARG A 29 15.02 -22.52 -2.91
C ARG A 29 13.56 -22.68 -2.49
N SER A 30 13.23 -23.86 -1.97
CA SER A 30 11.91 -24.23 -1.46
C SER A 30 11.31 -23.07 -0.64
N ALA A 31 10.28 -22.43 -1.21
CA ALA A 31 9.49 -21.45 -0.50
C ALA A 31 8.70 -22.21 0.57
N LYS A 32 8.95 -21.88 1.85
CA LYS A 32 8.17 -22.42 2.95
C LYS A 32 6.70 -22.08 2.71
N ILE A 33 5.89 -23.11 2.51
CA ILE A 33 4.44 -23.04 2.43
C ILE A 33 3.93 -22.41 3.73
N PHE A 34 3.45 -21.17 3.66
CA PHE A 34 2.82 -20.49 4.79
C PHE A 34 1.43 -21.10 4.98
N LYS A 35 1.21 -21.68 6.17
CA LYS A 35 -0.13 -22.15 6.57
C LYS A 35 -1.10 -20.95 6.53
N PRO A 36 -2.33 -21.12 5.99
CA PRO A 36 -3.36 -20.11 6.16
C PRO A 36 -3.66 -20.05 7.65
N LEU A 37 -3.37 -18.92 8.30
CA LEU A 37 -3.88 -18.71 9.64
C LEU A 37 -5.39 -18.58 9.51
N ALA A 38 -6.07 -19.62 10.00
CA ALA A 38 -7.46 -19.56 10.38
C ALA A 38 -7.68 -18.32 11.24
N CYS A 39 -8.84 -17.70 11.04
CA CYS A 39 -9.46 -16.75 11.95
C CYS A 39 -9.32 -17.27 13.39
N LEU A 40 -8.35 -16.73 14.12
CA LEU A 40 -8.16 -16.98 15.54
C LEU A 40 -8.11 -15.61 16.20
N GLU A 41 -9.03 -15.45 17.14
CA GLU A 41 -9.28 -14.34 18.04
C GLU A 41 -8.14 -13.33 18.17
N LEU A 42 -8.46 -12.06 17.94
CA LEU A 42 -7.66 -10.93 18.41
C LEU A 42 -7.74 -10.87 19.95
N ARG A 43 -7.06 -11.78 20.64
CA ARG A 43 -6.66 -11.64 22.03
C ARG A 43 -5.16 -11.87 22.13
N GLY A 44 -4.44 -10.79 22.40
CA GLY A 44 -3.07 -10.83 22.91
C GLY A 44 -1.96 -10.74 21.88
N SER A 45 -1.79 -9.57 21.26
CA SER A 45 -0.44 -9.05 21.00
C SER A 45 -0.40 -7.56 21.32
N THR A 46 0.54 -7.20 22.18
CA THR A 46 0.67 -5.89 22.82
C THR A 46 0.99 -4.83 21.77
N GLY A 47 -0.02 -4.03 21.42
CA GLY A 47 0.05 -2.91 20.48
C GLY A 47 -1.36 -2.44 20.09
N ILE A 48 -2.24 -2.24 21.07
CA ILE A 48 -3.64 -1.86 20.82
C ILE A 48 -3.75 -0.34 20.85
N GLY A 49 -3.64 0.26 19.67
CA GLY A 49 -4.32 1.50 19.30
C GLY A 49 -5.31 1.17 18.20
N GLY A 50 -6.49 1.81 18.18
CA GLY A 50 -7.57 1.50 17.25
C GLY A 50 -7.23 1.77 15.79
N PHE A 51 -8.15 1.44 14.90
CA PHE A 51 -8.01 1.73 13.48
C PHE A 51 -8.69 3.06 13.14
N HIS A 52 -8.01 3.88 12.34
CA HIS A 52 -8.68 4.95 11.61
C HIS A 52 -9.26 4.38 10.33
N GLU A 53 -10.55 4.63 10.09
CA GLU A 53 -11.31 4.03 9.00
C GLU A 53 -11.76 5.10 8.02
N ILE A 54 -11.55 4.85 6.73
CA ILE A 54 -12.11 5.67 5.65
C ILE A 54 -12.90 4.79 4.70
N GLU A 55 -14.11 5.23 4.35
CA GLU A 55 -14.92 4.54 3.37
C GLU A 55 -14.69 5.12 1.97
N LEU A 56 -14.49 4.24 1.00
CA LEU A 56 -14.24 4.59 -0.39
C LEU A 56 -15.12 3.75 -1.32
N LYS A 57 -15.26 4.24 -2.56
CA LYS A 57 -15.96 3.56 -3.65
C LYS A 57 -15.03 3.43 -4.85
N VAL A 58 -14.99 2.23 -5.44
CA VAL A 58 -14.23 1.97 -6.67
C VAL A 58 -14.83 2.74 -7.85
N ARG A 59 -13.95 3.37 -8.62
CA ARG A 59 -14.23 4.18 -9.79
C ARG A 59 -13.85 3.40 -11.06
N ASP A 60 -14.54 3.64 -12.16
CA ASP A 60 -14.39 2.81 -13.37
C ASP A 60 -12.99 2.86 -13.98
N TYR A 61 -12.31 4.01 -13.87
CA TYR A 61 -10.95 4.20 -14.40
C TYR A 61 -9.85 3.54 -13.55
N GLU A 62 -10.19 2.93 -12.41
CA GLU A 62 -9.25 2.25 -11.52
C GLU A 62 -9.08 0.76 -11.89
N LEU A 63 -9.88 0.27 -12.83
CA LEU A 63 -9.85 -1.12 -13.28
C LEU A 63 -8.75 -1.38 -14.31
N ASP A 64 -8.25 -2.61 -14.35
CA ASP A 64 -7.40 -3.11 -15.41
C ASP A 64 -8.19 -3.90 -16.48
N GLN A 65 -7.47 -4.43 -17.47
CA GLN A 65 -8.04 -5.21 -18.58
C GLN A 65 -8.82 -6.47 -18.14
N PHE A 66 -8.65 -6.93 -16.90
CA PHE A 66 -9.32 -8.11 -16.34
C PHE A 66 -10.60 -7.74 -15.57
N GLY A 67 -10.99 -6.47 -15.55
CA GLY A 67 -12.24 -6.01 -14.93
C GLY A 67 -12.21 -6.03 -13.40
N VAL A 68 -11.01 -5.91 -12.83
CA VAL A 68 -10.75 -5.76 -11.38
C VAL A 68 -9.84 -4.56 -11.16
N VAL A 69 -9.81 -4.04 -9.93
CA VAL A 69 -8.93 -2.91 -9.59
C VAL A 69 -7.48 -3.31 -9.83
N ASN A 70 -6.73 -2.46 -10.53
CA ASN A 70 -5.31 -2.68 -10.78
C ASN A 70 -4.51 -2.75 -9.48
N ASN A 71 -3.55 -3.68 -9.38
CA ASN A 71 -2.72 -3.87 -8.18
C ASN A 71 -2.03 -2.59 -7.68
N ALA A 72 -1.59 -1.70 -8.58
CA ALA A 72 -0.96 -0.43 -8.21
C ALA A 72 -1.93 0.55 -7.56
N VAL A 73 -3.21 0.51 -7.92
CA VAL A 73 -4.24 1.41 -7.36
C VAL A 73 -4.49 1.12 -5.87
N TYR A 74 -4.33 -0.12 -5.43
CA TYR A 74 -4.41 -0.43 -4.00
C TYR A 74 -3.35 0.29 -3.17
N ALA A 75 -2.16 0.55 -3.73
CA ALA A 75 -1.15 1.36 -3.06
C ALA A 75 -1.62 2.81 -2.87
N ASN A 76 -2.40 3.34 -3.82
CA ASN A 76 -3.02 4.67 -3.71
C ASN A 76 -4.08 4.70 -2.60
N TYR A 77 -4.92 3.67 -2.48
CA TYR A 77 -5.88 3.57 -1.37
C TYR A 77 -5.16 3.52 -0.02
N CYS A 78 -4.08 2.75 0.09
CA CYS A 78 -3.26 2.70 1.28
C CYS A 78 -2.62 4.06 1.58
N GLN A 79 -2.11 4.77 0.56
CA GLN A 79 -1.57 6.12 0.74
C GLN A 79 -2.63 7.10 1.24
N HIS A 80 -3.82 7.10 0.64
CA HIS A 80 -4.91 7.96 1.06
C HIS A 80 -5.32 7.66 2.51
N GLY A 81 -5.47 6.38 2.88
CA GLY A 81 -5.74 5.98 4.27
C GLY A 81 -4.69 6.46 5.27
N ARG A 82 -3.40 6.43 4.92
CA ARG A 82 -2.32 6.99 5.76
C ARG A 82 -2.40 8.51 5.86
N HIS A 83 -2.74 9.20 4.77
CA HIS A 83 -2.84 10.64 4.74
C HIS A 83 -4.00 11.14 5.63
N GLU A 84 -5.19 10.56 5.45
CA GLU A 84 -6.37 10.88 6.27
C GLU A 84 -6.11 10.56 7.75
N PHE A 85 -5.46 9.43 8.04
CA PHE A 85 -5.06 9.11 9.41
C PHE A 85 -4.11 10.16 9.99
N MET A 86 -3.07 10.58 9.25
CA MET A 86 -2.14 11.62 9.71
C MET A 86 -2.85 12.95 9.97
N ASP A 87 -3.78 13.34 9.09
CA ASP A 87 -4.56 14.56 9.26
C ASP A 87 -5.45 14.49 10.51
N SER A 88 -6.10 13.34 10.76
CA SER A 88 -6.97 13.12 11.93
C SER A 88 -6.26 13.28 13.27
N ILE A 89 -4.94 13.06 13.32
CA ILE A 89 -4.10 13.22 14.51
C ILE A 89 -3.33 14.54 14.53
N GLY A 90 -3.66 15.48 13.64
CA GLY A 90 -3.08 16.81 13.59
C GLY A 90 -1.73 16.92 12.87
N ILE A 91 -1.37 15.92 12.05
CA ILE A 91 -0.17 15.96 11.20
C ILE A 91 -0.59 16.31 9.77
N ASN A 92 -0.49 17.59 9.43
CA ASN A 92 -0.76 18.04 8.07
C ASN A 92 0.45 17.78 7.16
N CYS A 93 0.36 16.80 6.28
CA CYS A 93 1.46 16.45 5.36
C CYS A 93 1.87 17.59 4.41
N ASN A 94 0.96 18.53 4.09
CA ASN A 94 1.31 19.69 3.26
C ASN A 94 2.17 20.68 4.04
N GLU A 95 1.89 20.89 5.32
CA GLU A 95 2.72 21.72 6.19
C GLU A 95 4.10 21.10 6.41
N VAL A 96 4.15 19.78 6.62
CA VAL A 96 5.41 19.02 6.69
C VAL A 96 6.25 19.27 5.44
N SER A 97 5.65 19.13 4.25
CA SER A 97 6.31 19.39 2.96
C SER A 97 6.79 20.84 2.84
N ARG A 98 5.95 21.83 3.19
CA ARG A 98 6.30 23.27 3.14
C ARG A 98 7.43 23.65 4.10
N SER A 99 7.53 22.97 5.25
CA SER A 99 8.62 23.15 6.21
C SER A 99 9.95 22.51 5.76
N GLY A 100 9.97 21.86 4.59
CA GLY A 100 11.12 21.15 4.05
C GLY A 100 11.28 19.73 4.58
N GLY A 101 10.35 19.22 5.40
CA GLY A 101 10.31 17.82 5.78
C GLY A 101 9.64 16.97 4.69
N ALA A 102 9.93 15.67 4.66
CA ALA A 102 9.20 14.75 3.80
C ALA A 102 9.01 13.39 4.47
N LEU A 103 8.01 12.65 4.02
CA LEU A 103 7.77 11.26 4.41
C LEU A 103 7.95 10.38 3.18
N ALA A 104 9.00 9.57 3.18
CA ALA A 104 9.24 8.58 2.14
C ALA A 104 8.79 7.19 2.60
N ILE A 105 8.28 6.36 1.68
CA ILE A 105 7.92 4.96 1.94
C ILE A 105 8.98 4.06 1.29
N PRO A 106 10.09 3.71 1.98
CA PRO A 106 11.09 2.81 1.43
C PRO A 106 10.61 1.36 1.27
N GLU A 107 9.59 0.95 2.02
CA GLU A 107 9.09 -0.42 1.99
C GLU A 107 7.57 -0.42 2.13
N LEU A 108 6.92 -1.10 1.18
CA LEU A 108 5.49 -1.35 1.20
C LEU A 108 5.26 -2.80 0.76
N THR A 109 4.81 -3.63 1.69
CA THR A 109 4.43 -5.02 1.42
C THR A 109 2.91 -5.08 1.34
N ILE A 110 2.39 -5.63 0.25
CA ILE A 110 0.95 -5.79 0.02
C ILE A 110 0.65 -7.25 -0.27
N LYS A 111 -0.36 -7.78 0.42
CA LYS A 111 -0.93 -9.09 0.17
C LYS A 111 -2.36 -8.92 -0.33
N PHE A 112 -2.60 -9.34 -1.57
CA PHE A 112 -3.92 -9.32 -2.19
C PHE A 112 -4.65 -10.62 -1.85
N LEU A 113 -5.84 -10.51 -1.25
CA LEU A 113 -6.64 -11.65 -0.79
C LEU A 113 -7.84 -11.90 -1.71
N ALA A 114 -8.52 -10.83 -2.13
CA ALA A 114 -9.66 -10.87 -3.03
C ALA A 114 -9.73 -9.59 -3.88
N PRO A 115 -10.35 -9.62 -5.08
CA PRO A 115 -10.41 -8.46 -5.96
C PRO A 115 -11.60 -7.54 -5.66
N LEU A 116 -11.38 -6.24 -5.80
CA LEU A 116 -12.44 -5.23 -5.94
C LEU A 116 -12.84 -5.04 -7.40
N ARG A 117 -14.10 -4.66 -7.63
CA ARG A 117 -14.69 -4.35 -8.95
C ARG A 117 -15.34 -2.98 -8.94
N SER A 118 -15.67 -2.44 -10.11
CA SER A 118 -16.38 -1.16 -10.23
C SER A 118 -17.62 -1.11 -9.32
N GLY A 119 -17.83 0.05 -8.71
CA GLY A 119 -18.99 0.32 -7.85
C GLY A 119 -18.91 -0.31 -6.45
N CYS A 120 -17.95 -1.19 -6.17
CA CYS A 120 -17.77 -1.75 -4.83
C CYS A 120 -17.48 -0.63 -3.82
N ARG A 121 -18.15 -0.68 -2.67
CA ARG A 121 -17.80 0.11 -1.49
C ARG A 121 -16.86 -0.71 -0.61
N PHE A 122 -15.88 -0.06 -0.02
CA PHE A 122 -14.89 -0.69 0.83
C PHE A 122 -14.39 0.28 1.89
N VAL A 123 -13.87 -0.25 2.98
CA VAL A 123 -13.25 0.53 4.04
C VAL A 123 -11.75 0.25 4.07
N VAL A 124 -10.95 1.32 4.15
CA VAL A 124 -9.51 1.25 4.42
C VAL A 124 -9.30 1.52 5.90
N LYS A 125 -8.80 0.52 6.62
CA LYS A 125 -8.44 0.62 8.03
C LYS A 125 -6.95 0.84 8.14
N THR A 126 -6.53 1.89 8.84
CA THR A 126 -5.12 2.26 9.00
C THR A 126 -4.78 2.40 10.47
N ARG A 127 -3.65 1.82 10.88
CA ARG A 127 -3.07 2.03 12.20
C ARG A 127 -1.56 2.15 12.14
N ILE A 128 -0.97 2.71 13.19
CA ILE A 128 0.47 2.63 13.44
C ILE A 128 0.74 1.42 14.32
N SER A 129 1.61 0.53 13.84
CA SER A 129 2.07 -0.64 14.60
C SER A 129 3.32 -0.38 15.42
N GLY A 130 4.06 0.70 15.13
CA GLY A 130 5.21 1.10 15.93
C GLY A 130 5.94 2.32 15.39
N ILE A 131 6.81 2.89 16.21
CA ILE A 131 7.63 4.05 15.85
C ILE A 131 9.04 3.85 16.40
N SER A 132 10.03 4.14 15.57
CA SER A 132 11.45 4.17 15.94
C SER A 132 11.98 5.59 15.91
N LEU A 133 13.31 5.78 15.98
CA LEU A 133 13.86 7.12 15.93
C LEU A 133 13.59 7.85 14.59
N VAL A 134 13.63 7.10 13.50
CA VAL A 134 13.64 7.62 12.11
C VAL A 134 12.48 7.04 11.28
N ARG A 135 11.90 5.91 11.72
CA ARG A 135 10.87 5.16 10.99
C ARG A 135 9.54 5.12 11.72
N ILE A 136 8.45 5.12 10.95
CA ILE A 136 7.07 4.88 11.41
C ILE A 136 6.56 3.65 10.67
N TYR A 137 5.96 2.71 11.40
CA TYR A 137 5.43 1.47 10.85
C TYR A 137 3.91 1.52 10.79
N PHE A 138 3.35 1.25 9.62
CA PHE A 138 1.92 1.23 9.34
C PHE A 138 1.44 -0.19 9.07
N GLU A 139 0.24 -0.49 9.57
CA GLU A 139 -0.54 -1.65 9.18
C GLU A 139 -1.88 -1.18 8.62
N GLN A 140 -2.24 -1.74 7.47
CA GLN A 140 -3.44 -1.35 6.75
C GLN A 140 -4.19 -2.57 6.25
N PHE A 141 -5.50 -2.45 6.28
CA PHE A 141 -6.41 -3.50 5.84
C PHE A 141 -7.48 -2.87 4.96
N ILE A 142 -7.91 -3.61 3.94
CA ILE A 142 -9.06 -3.23 3.13
C ILE A 142 -10.12 -4.31 3.26
N PHE A 143 -11.34 -3.90 3.59
CA PHE A 143 -12.50 -4.77 3.65
C PHE A 143 -13.58 -4.26 2.71
N LYS A 144 -14.16 -5.15 1.92
CA LYS A 144 -15.27 -4.83 1.04
C LYS A 144 -16.59 -4.88 1.81
N LEU A 145 -17.40 -3.85 1.62
CA LEU A 145 -18.70 -3.70 2.28
C LEU A 145 -19.83 -4.35 1.45
N PRO A 146 -20.94 -4.75 2.09
CA PRO A 146 -21.23 -4.63 3.53
C PRO A 146 -20.66 -5.79 4.39
N ASN A 147 -20.27 -6.91 3.79
CA ASN A 147 -19.95 -8.14 4.50
C ASN A 147 -18.58 -8.16 5.19
N GLN A 148 -17.81 -7.07 5.12
CA GLN A 148 -16.43 -6.99 5.63
C GLN A 148 -15.53 -8.10 5.05
N GLU A 149 -15.68 -8.40 3.75
CA GLU A 149 -14.84 -9.39 3.07
C GLU A 149 -13.39 -8.88 3.00
N PRO A 150 -12.38 -9.64 3.47
CA PRO A 150 -11.00 -9.19 3.46
C PRO A 150 -10.44 -9.14 2.04
N ILE A 151 -9.99 -7.96 1.62
CA ILE A 151 -9.49 -7.69 0.26
C ILE A 151 -7.96 -7.63 0.25
N LEU A 152 -7.38 -6.95 1.23
CA LEU A 152 -5.96 -6.63 1.23
C LEU A 152 -5.41 -6.46 2.65
N GLU A 153 -4.19 -6.92 2.85
CA GLU A 153 -3.34 -6.62 3.99
C GLU A 153 -2.09 -5.89 3.51
N ALA A 154 -1.73 -4.78 4.14
CA ALA A 154 -0.53 -4.03 3.81
C ALA A 154 0.28 -3.65 5.05
N LYS A 155 1.60 -3.70 4.91
CA LYS A 155 2.56 -3.22 5.89
C LYS A 155 3.47 -2.19 5.21
N GLY A 156 3.54 -0.99 5.79
CA GLY A 156 4.34 0.10 5.26
C GLY A 156 5.36 0.57 6.27
N THR A 157 6.58 0.84 5.81
CA THR A 157 7.58 1.58 6.59
C THR A 157 7.67 2.97 5.99
N ALA A 158 7.45 4.01 6.79
CA ALA A 158 7.73 5.39 6.44
C ALA A 158 9.02 5.88 7.12
N VAL A 159 9.77 6.72 6.43
CA VAL A 159 10.98 7.37 6.93
C VAL A 159 10.79 8.88 6.86
N TRP A 160 11.11 9.56 7.94
CA TRP A 160 11.14 11.02 7.97
C TRP A 160 12.43 11.54 7.33
N LEU A 161 12.30 12.48 6.41
CA LEU A 161 13.41 13.09 5.68
C LEU A 161 13.51 14.58 5.98
N ASP A 162 14.73 15.10 5.94
CA ASP A 162 15.01 16.53 5.94
C ASP A 162 14.88 17.14 4.53
N ASN A 163 15.16 18.44 4.42
CA ASN A 163 15.10 19.20 3.16
C ASN A 163 16.15 18.78 2.11
N LYS A 164 17.11 17.93 2.50
CA LYS A 164 18.12 17.33 1.62
C LYS A 164 17.79 15.87 1.31
N TYR A 165 16.56 15.42 1.61
CA TYR A 165 16.10 14.04 1.45
C TYR A 165 16.93 13.01 2.23
N ARG A 166 17.51 13.41 3.36
CA ARG A 166 18.26 12.50 4.24
C ARG A 166 17.38 12.03 5.40
N PRO A 167 17.43 10.73 5.77
CA PRO A 167 16.73 10.22 6.93
C PRO A 167 17.10 11.01 8.19
N THR A 168 16.09 11.58 8.85
CA THR A 168 16.25 12.34 10.08
C THR A 168 15.27 11.86 11.15
N ARG A 169 15.49 12.33 12.37
CA ARG A 169 14.67 11.94 13.52
C ARG A 169 13.23 12.44 13.30
N VAL A 170 12.26 11.57 13.56
CA VAL A 170 10.84 11.98 13.62
C VAL A 170 10.70 13.08 14.68
N PRO A 171 10.16 14.27 14.33
CA PRO A 171 10.01 15.38 15.25
C PRO A 171 9.28 14.99 16.55
N SER A 172 9.69 15.58 17.68
CA SER A 172 9.13 15.24 19.00
C SER A 172 7.63 15.52 19.09
N HIS A 173 7.16 16.65 18.53
CA HIS A 173 5.74 16.98 18.50
C HIS A 173 4.92 15.95 17.69
N VAL A 174 5.44 15.50 16.55
CA VAL A 174 4.83 14.41 15.76
C VAL A 174 4.74 13.12 16.57
N ARG A 175 5.78 12.77 17.33
CA ARG A 175 5.75 11.60 18.22
C ARG A 175 4.68 11.68 19.29
N SER A 176 4.41 12.87 19.82
CA SER A 176 3.40 13.04 20.87
C SER A 176 1.98 12.75 20.36
N TYR A 177 1.63 13.18 19.14
CA TYR A 177 0.33 12.89 18.53
C TYR A 177 0.05 11.38 18.42
N PHE A 178 1.08 10.60 18.09
CA PHE A 178 0.94 9.15 18.00
C PHE A 178 0.71 8.48 19.37
N GLY A 179 1.32 9.02 20.44
CA GLY A 179 1.05 8.56 21.80
C GLY A 179 -0.39 8.79 22.22
N HIS A 180 -0.95 9.96 21.89
CA HIS A 180 -2.35 10.30 22.21
C HIS A 180 -3.36 9.39 21.50
N PHE A 181 -3.15 9.08 20.21
CA PHE A 181 -4.03 8.20 19.46
C PHE A 181 -4.05 6.77 20.02
N GLN A 182 -2.88 6.25 20.43
CA GLN A 182 -2.79 4.95 21.10
C GLN A 182 -3.52 4.95 22.44
N CYS A 183 -3.44 6.04 23.21
CA CYS A 183 -4.13 6.15 24.50
C CYS A 183 -5.66 6.29 24.39
N GLN A 184 -6.18 7.01 23.39
CA GLN A 184 -7.63 7.22 23.24
C GLN A 184 -8.40 5.93 22.95
N HIS A 185 -7.79 4.97 22.27
CA HIS A 185 -8.42 3.68 21.93
C HIS A 185 -8.09 2.57 22.95
N LEU A 186 -7.57 2.91 24.12
CA LEU A 186 -7.40 2.00 25.26
C LEU A 186 -8.58 2.05 26.24
N VAL A 187 -9.56 2.94 26.04
CA VAL A 187 -10.63 3.24 27.00
C VAL A 187 -12.02 2.72 26.57
N ASP A 188 -12.14 2.20 25.34
CA ASP A 188 -13.36 1.58 24.80
C ASP A 188 -13.16 0.06 24.57
#